data_AF-A2FYX0-F1
#
_entry.id   AF-A2FYX0-F1
#
_cell.length_a   1.000
_cell.length_b   1.000
_cell.length_c   1.000
_cell.angle_alpha   90.00
_cell.angle_beta   90.00
_cell.angle_gamma   90.00
#
_symmetry.space_group_name_H-M   'P 1'
#
loop_
_entity.id
_entity.type
_entity.pdbx_description
1 polymer ?
#
loop_
_entity_poly.entity_id
_entity_poly.type
_entity_poly.pdbx_seq_one_letter_code
_entity_poly.pdbx_strand_id
1 'polypeptide(L)'
;MNSCMLSSAQYIDGPLKLKDVECFKASFINMPDEQTRKYVERFNQDLFQRRINTVNAYYKQWLKIWPQGTPLHFFAALNTYKLTVPEMETNLRDEGFKRELIAFVGAEADKFKQKFQNSSSGESPKYSPLIDLSPEDRLAAIKRSQMPDIDKWTTQYYNKVVRILKDSWDDMDKNVLAESFKWTLEQCEFIYEELKKRNAFDQPQKRRRKSKEKRTFTGIMFIKDGITHRIGQPLFDPIDQTQNPLRGYCDPLTNLPFHRPMICPYGYVLDYDTWRNRLQYHLHPYQQVPFTTMQSLTDLTVKNYDEYKDKIRNAPFSKYIE
;
A
#
# COMPACT_ATOMS: atom_id res chain seq x y z
N MET A 1 43.73 3.14 -10.88
CA MET A 1 42.79 4.21 -10.51
C MET A 1 41.70 4.26 -11.57
N ASN A 2 40.65 3.44 -11.43
CA ASN A 2 39.49 3.44 -12.33
C ASN A 2 38.39 4.30 -11.72
N SER A 3 38.39 5.58 -12.09
CA SER A 3 37.30 6.51 -11.83
C SER A 3 36.07 6.04 -12.61
N CYS A 4 35.16 5.34 -11.93
CA CYS A 4 33.84 5.04 -12.42
C CYS A 4 33.04 6.36 -12.42
N MET A 5 33.30 7.18 -13.43
CA MET A 5 32.42 8.28 -13.76
C MET A 5 31.11 7.67 -14.22
N LEU A 6 30.07 7.79 -13.38
CA LEU A 6 28.73 8.01 -13.91
C LEU A 6 28.79 9.33 -14.67
N SER A 7 29.24 9.23 -15.91
CA SER A 7 29.22 10.28 -16.92
C SER A 7 27.85 10.91 -16.90
N SER A 8 27.84 12.22 -16.72
CA SER A 8 26.72 13.14 -16.66
C SER A 8 25.84 13.19 -17.93
N ALA A 9 25.75 12.14 -18.74
CA ALA A 9 25.12 12.25 -20.06
C ALA A 9 24.55 10.98 -20.71
N GLN A 10 24.34 9.86 -20.01
CA GLN A 10 23.35 8.89 -20.50
C GLN A 10 21.99 9.24 -19.90
N TYR A 11 21.46 10.38 -20.35
CA TYR A 11 20.07 10.72 -20.10
C TYR A 11 19.21 9.57 -20.60
N ILE A 12 18.44 8.99 -19.68
CA ILE A 12 17.42 8.01 -20.02
C ILE A 12 16.43 8.75 -20.91
N ASP A 13 16.58 8.56 -22.21
CA ASP A 13 15.65 9.10 -23.20
C ASP A 13 14.38 8.26 -23.12
N GLY A 14 13.52 8.61 -22.17
CA GLY A 14 12.36 7.80 -21.81
C GLY A 14 11.60 8.32 -20.60
N PRO A 15 10.38 7.76 -20.37
CA PRO A 15 9.60 8.10 -19.21
C PRO A 15 10.33 7.69 -17.93
N LEU A 16 10.28 8.56 -16.92
CA LEU A 16 10.80 8.31 -15.58
C LEU A 16 10.09 7.09 -14.98
N LYS A 17 10.85 6.17 -14.38
CA LYS A 17 10.36 4.96 -13.71
C LYS A 17 10.65 5.02 -12.22
N LEU A 18 9.97 4.18 -11.44
CA LEU A 18 10.13 4.14 -9.98
C LEU A 18 11.56 3.83 -9.53
N LYS A 19 12.29 3.02 -10.32
CA LYS A 19 13.70 2.67 -10.05
C LYS A 19 14.64 3.88 -10.18
N ASP A 20 14.27 4.88 -10.97
CA ASP A 20 15.14 6.04 -11.26
C ASP A 20 15.10 7.07 -10.12
N VAL A 21 14.10 6.99 -9.24
CA VAL A 21 13.89 7.91 -8.11
C VAL A 21 14.17 7.28 -6.74
N GLU A 22 14.80 6.10 -6.71
CA GLU A 22 15.05 5.39 -5.44
C GLU A 22 16.00 6.14 -4.51
N CYS A 23 16.89 6.99 -5.06
CA CYS A 23 17.75 7.85 -4.26
C CYS A 23 16.98 8.80 -3.34
N PHE A 24 15.73 9.16 -3.67
CA PHE A 24 14.89 10.04 -2.86
C PHE A 24 14.08 9.30 -1.79
N LYS A 25 14.14 7.96 -1.73
CA LYS A 25 13.42 7.20 -0.69
C LYS A 25 14.09 7.43 0.66
N ALA A 26 13.34 7.98 1.61
CA ALA A 26 13.79 8.07 3.00
C ALA A 26 14.05 6.67 3.56
N SER A 27 15.16 6.48 4.28
CA SER A 27 15.47 5.22 4.94
C SER A 27 14.72 5.13 6.27
N PHE A 28 13.72 4.26 6.33
CA PHE A 28 12.90 4.03 7.53
C PHE A 28 13.50 3.00 8.51
N ILE A 29 14.83 3.00 8.65
CA ILE A 29 15.56 1.96 9.41
C ILE A 29 15.13 1.90 10.89
N ASN A 30 14.60 3.01 11.44
CA ASN A 30 14.31 3.15 12.87
C ASN A 30 12.82 3.03 13.24
N MET A 31 11.95 2.46 12.39
CA MET A 31 10.55 2.23 12.78
C MET A 31 10.39 0.93 13.57
N PRO A 32 9.81 0.96 14.79
CA PRO A 32 9.77 -0.19 15.70
C PRO A 32 8.80 -1.29 15.27
N ASP A 33 7.72 -0.94 14.56
CA ASP A 33 6.69 -1.87 14.14
C ASP A 33 6.78 -2.21 12.63
N GLU A 34 6.81 -3.50 12.31
CA GLU A 34 6.92 -3.98 10.94
C GLU A 34 5.69 -3.63 10.10
N GLN A 35 4.49 -3.63 10.70
CA GLN A 35 3.26 -3.31 9.96
C GLN A 35 3.26 -1.83 9.55
N THR A 36 3.62 -0.95 10.48
CA THR A 36 3.80 0.49 10.26
C THR A 36 4.87 0.73 9.19
N ARG A 37 5.99 0.02 9.24
CA ARG A 37 7.03 0.09 8.20
C ARG A 37 6.49 -0.25 6.81
N LYS A 38 5.81 -1.39 6.67
CA LYS A 38 5.21 -1.81 5.39
C LYS A 38 4.14 -0.84 4.89
N TYR A 39 3.34 -0.28 5.80
CA TYR A 39 2.33 0.71 5.46
C TYR A 39 2.95 1.98 4.89
N VAL A 40 3.95 2.54 5.57
CA VAL A 40 4.67 3.75 5.14
C VAL A 40 5.43 3.51 3.83
N GLU A 41 6.07 2.35 3.66
CA GLU A 41 6.72 1.98 2.39
C GLU A 41 5.72 1.98 1.23
N ARG A 42 4.55 1.37 1.41
CA ARG A 42 3.49 1.33 0.40
C ARG A 42 2.96 2.73 0.09
N PHE A 43 2.68 3.52 1.13
CA PHE A 43 2.22 4.89 0.98
C PHE A 43 3.22 5.75 0.18
N ASN A 44 4.51 5.64 0.49
CA ASN A 44 5.56 6.36 -0.24
C ASN A 44 5.71 5.88 -1.68
N GLN A 45 5.60 4.57 -1.94
CA GLN A 45 5.59 4.04 -3.30
C GLN A 45 4.43 4.61 -4.12
N ASP A 46 3.22 4.64 -3.55
CA ASP A 46 2.04 5.21 -4.20
C ASP A 46 2.21 6.71 -4.47
N LEU A 47 2.75 7.45 -3.50
CA LEU A 47 3.04 8.89 -3.64
C LEU A 47 4.08 9.15 -4.75
N PHE A 48 5.16 8.37 -4.77
CA PHE A 48 6.22 8.48 -5.79
C PHE A 48 5.66 8.16 -7.17
N GLN A 49 4.84 7.12 -7.29
CA GLN A 49 4.22 6.75 -8.55
C GLN A 49 3.31 7.87 -9.09
N ARG A 50 2.54 8.54 -8.23
CA ARG A 50 1.73 9.70 -8.63
C ARG A 50 2.62 10.84 -9.15
N ARG A 51 3.69 11.17 -8.43
CA ARG A 51 4.64 12.22 -8.83
C ARG A 51 5.35 11.90 -10.15
N ILE A 52 5.78 10.65 -10.33
CA ILE A 52 6.36 10.16 -11.60
C ILE A 52 5.37 10.33 -12.74
N ASN A 53 4.10 9.94 -12.54
CA ASN A 53 3.07 10.09 -13.55
C ASN A 53 2.86 11.58 -13.91
N THR A 54 2.87 12.47 -12.93
CA THR A 54 2.83 13.93 -13.17
C THR A 54 4.04 14.40 -13.97
N VAL A 55 5.27 14.01 -13.59
CA VAL A 55 6.47 14.38 -14.33
C VAL A 55 6.38 13.91 -15.78
N ASN A 56 6.03 12.65 -16.01
CA ASN A 56 5.94 12.08 -17.36
C ASN A 56 4.85 12.77 -18.21
N ALA A 57 3.73 13.16 -17.61
CA ALA A 57 2.65 13.87 -18.30
C ALA A 57 3.06 15.30 -18.72
N TYR A 58 3.78 16.03 -17.87
CA TYR A 58 4.13 17.44 -18.09
C TYR A 58 5.57 17.66 -18.59
N TYR A 59 6.36 16.60 -18.76
CA TYR A 59 7.79 16.68 -19.09
C TYR A 59 8.08 17.58 -20.30
N LYS A 60 7.36 17.38 -21.41
CA LYS A 60 7.56 18.16 -22.64
C LYS A 60 7.24 19.64 -22.46
N GLN A 61 6.30 19.99 -21.57
CA GLN A 61 5.95 21.38 -21.29
C GLN A 61 7.01 22.05 -20.42
N TRP A 62 7.45 21.38 -19.36
CA TRP A 62 8.49 21.91 -18.47
C TRP A 62 9.85 22.02 -19.16
N LEU A 63 10.16 21.13 -20.10
CA LEU A 63 11.38 21.22 -20.91
C LEU A 63 11.42 22.48 -21.80
N LYS A 64 10.26 23.02 -22.21
CA LYS A 64 10.21 24.31 -22.92
C LYS A 64 10.59 25.49 -22.04
N ILE A 65 10.34 25.40 -20.73
CA ILE A 65 10.66 26.45 -19.75
C ILE A 65 12.12 26.30 -19.29
N TRP A 66 12.57 25.06 -19.09
CA TRP A 66 13.93 24.73 -18.67
C TRP A 66 14.52 23.59 -19.50
N PRO A 67 15.17 23.90 -20.64
CA PRO A 67 15.69 22.89 -21.57
C PRO A 67 16.82 22.01 -21.01
N GLN A 68 17.55 22.49 -20.00
CA GLN A 68 18.58 21.70 -19.30
C GLN A 68 17.99 20.85 -18.16
N GLY A 69 16.71 21.05 -17.84
CA GLY A 69 15.99 20.31 -16.83
C GLY A 69 15.82 18.84 -17.23
N THR A 70 15.72 17.97 -16.23
CA THR A 70 15.69 16.52 -16.43
C THR A 70 14.50 15.94 -15.68
N PRO A 71 14.01 14.75 -16.06
CA PRO A 71 12.91 14.13 -15.34
C PRO A 71 13.18 14.02 -13.83
N LEU A 72 14.44 13.79 -13.45
CA LEU A 72 14.86 13.69 -12.05
C LEU A 72 14.79 15.03 -11.30
N HIS A 73 15.20 16.13 -11.95
CA HIS A 73 15.03 17.47 -11.38
C HIS A 73 13.55 17.78 -11.14
N PHE A 74 12.70 17.52 -12.13
CA PHE A 74 11.27 17.79 -12.00
C PHE A 74 10.61 16.93 -10.90
N PHE A 75 11.02 15.66 -10.76
CA PHE A 75 10.58 14.81 -9.67
C PHE A 75 11.02 15.36 -8.31
N ALA A 76 12.29 15.72 -8.17
CA ALA A 76 12.84 16.28 -6.93
C ALA A 76 12.08 17.55 -6.51
N ALA A 77 11.75 18.42 -7.46
CA ALA A 77 10.99 19.64 -7.20
C ALA A 77 9.60 19.35 -6.60
N LEU A 78 8.82 18.47 -7.25
CA LEU A 78 7.51 18.04 -6.72
C LEU A 78 7.64 17.31 -5.39
N ASN A 79 8.73 16.55 -5.21
CA ASN A 79 8.93 15.70 -4.05
C ASN A 79 9.24 16.51 -2.79
N THR A 80 10.24 17.38 -2.90
CA THR A 80 10.83 18.15 -1.80
C THR A 80 9.99 19.38 -1.46
N TYR A 81 9.61 20.17 -2.47
CA TYR A 81 8.91 21.45 -2.26
C TYR A 81 7.39 21.31 -2.29
N LYS A 82 6.85 20.11 -2.53
CA LYS A 82 5.41 19.80 -2.56
C LYS A 82 4.60 20.71 -3.50
N LEU A 83 5.22 21.17 -4.58
CA LEU A 83 4.61 22.10 -5.54
C LEU A 83 3.46 21.46 -6.31
N THR A 84 2.45 22.26 -6.60
CA THR A 84 1.45 21.99 -7.63
C THR A 84 2.02 22.23 -9.03
N VAL A 85 1.33 21.77 -10.09
CA VAL A 85 1.79 21.98 -11.48
C VAL A 85 1.94 23.46 -11.85
N PRO A 86 1.00 24.37 -11.52
CA PRO A 86 1.16 25.81 -11.82
C PRO A 86 2.31 26.47 -11.04
N GLU A 87 2.49 26.11 -9.76
CA GLU A 87 3.61 26.60 -8.95
C GLU A 87 4.95 26.11 -9.51
N MET A 88 4.99 24.86 -9.98
CA MET A 88 6.16 24.30 -10.65
C MET A 88 6.55 25.13 -11.88
N GLU A 89 5.59 25.48 -12.74
CA GLU A 89 5.87 26.31 -13.92
C GLU A 89 6.35 27.72 -13.58
N THR A 90 5.84 28.29 -12.48
CA THR A 90 6.26 29.61 -12.00
C THR A 90 7.70 29.54 -11.46
N ASN A 91 8.00 28.56 -10.61
CA ASN A 91 9.32 28.38 -10.01
C ASN A 91 10.38 27.98 -11.04
N LEU A 92 10.01 27.20 -12.06
CA LEU A 92 10.91 26.85 -13.16
C LEU A 92 11.35 28.06 -14.01
N ARG A 93 10.76 29.24 -13.84
CA ARG A 93 11.24 30.47 -14.50
C ARG A 93 12.33 31.19 -13.69
N ASP A 94 12.46 30.87 -12.40
CA ASP A 94 13.47 31.46 -11.54
C ASP A 94 14.81 30.71 -11.65
N GLU A 95 15.89 31.44 -11.94
CA GLU A 95 17.26 30.90 -12.02
C GLU A 95 17.84 30.56 -10.65
N GLY A 96 17.33 31.18 -9.57
CA GLY A 96 17.65 30.78 -8.20
C GLY A 96 17.21 29.34 -7.93
N PHE A 97 15.92 29.09 -8.12
CA PHE A 97 15.30 27.78 -7.96
C PHE A 97 15.97 26.67 -8.79
N LYS A 98 16.29 26.92 -10.06
CA LYS A 98 17.00 25.94 -10.92
C LYS A 98 18.34 25.52 -10.35
N ARG A 99 19.15 26.48 -9.89
CA ARG A 99 20.48 26.21 -9.30
C ARG A 99 20.37 25.42 -8.01
N GLU A 100 19.42 25.79 -7.15
CA GLU A 100 19.14 25.07 -5.91
C GLU A 100 18.77 23.61 -6.21
N LEU A 101 17.91 23.40 -7.19
CA LEU A 101 17.43 22.07 -7.58
C LEU A 101 18.54 21.19 -8.19
N ILE A 102 19.43 21.75 -9.02
CA ILE A 102 20.61 21.04 -9.54
C ILE A 102 21.50 20.59 -8.37
N ALA A 103 21.81 21.50 -7.44
CA ALA A 103 22.64 21.20 -6.28
C ALA A 103 22.01 20.11 -5.39
N PHE A 104 20.70 20.20 -5.16
CA PHE A 104 19.94 19.22 -4.38
C PHE A 104 19.98 17.82 -5.01
N VAL A 105 19.69 17.71 -6.32
CA VAL A 105 19.71 16.42 -7.02
C VAL A 105 21.12 15.82 -7.04
N GLY A 106 22.16 16.64 -7.23
CA GLY A 106 23.55 16.19 -7.14
C GLY A 106 23.90 15.61 -5.77
N ALA A 107 23.54 16.33 -4.70
CA ALA A 107 23.78 15.88 -3.33
C ALA A 107 23.08 14.54 -3.00
N GLU A 108 21.82 14.37 -3.41
CA GLU A 108 21.08 13.11 -3.18
C GLU A 108 21.65 11.94 -4.00
N ALA A 109 22.08 12.19 -5.24
CA ALA A 109 22.75 11.19 -6.06
C ALA A 109 24.06 10.71 -5.41
N ASP A 110 24.84 11.62 -4.81
CA ASP A 110 26.10 11.26 -4.16
C ASP A 110 25.88 10.52 -2.83
N LYS A 111 24.88 10.90 -2.02
CA LYS A 111 24.48 10.13 -0.83
C LYS A 111 24.09 8.69 -1.20
N PHE A 112 23.37 8.52 -2.30
CA PHE A 112 22.98 7.21 -2.80
C PHE A 112 24.21 6.38 -3.18
N LYS A 113 25.16 6.93 -3.96
CA LYS A 113 26.42 6.24 -4.30
C LYS A 113 27.23 5.82 -3.07
N GLN A 114 27.34 6.69 -2.06
CA GLN A 114 28.07 6.39 -0.83
C GLN A 114 27.44 5.21 -0.06
N LYS A 115 26.11 5.11 -0.02
CA LYS A 115 25.41 3.95 0.58
C LYS A 115 25.80 2.64 -0.09
N PHE A 116 25.92 2.60 -1.42
CA PHE A 116 26.32 1.38 -2.13
C PHE A 116 27.79 1.01 -1.91
N GLN A 117 28.68 2.00 -1.88
CA GLN A 117 30.10 1.75 -1.62
C GLN A 117 30.33 1.19 -0.22
N ASN A 118 29.68 1.74 0.80
CA ASN A 118 29.82 1.27 2.18
C ASN A 118 29.17 -0.11 2.43
N SER A 119 28.20 -0.51 1.59
CA SER A 119 27.57 -1.84 1.66
C SER A 119 28.46 -2.94 1.05
N SER A 120 29.46 -2.57 0.24
CA SER A 120 30.30 -3.50 -0.52
C SER A 120 31.60 -3.91 0.19
N SER A 121 31.93 -3.30 1.33
CA SER A 121 33.08 -3.67 2.16
C SER A 121 32.79 -4.75 3.21
N GLY A 122 31.59 -5.33 3.20
CA GLY A 122 31.28 -6.52 3.99
C GLY A 122 32.07 -7.71 3.43
N GLU A 123 32.84 -8.37 4.30
CA GLU A 123 33.72 -9.52 4.04
C GLU A 123 33.36 -10.30 2.78
N SER A 124 34.26 -10.31 1.78
CA SER A 124 34.18 -11.30 0.72
C SER A 124 34.01 -12.67 1.37
N PRO A 125 32.98 -13.45 1.00
CA PRO A 125 32.80 -14.78 1.55
C PRO A 125 34.11 -15.53 1.37
N LYS A 126 34.68 -16.02 2.47
CA LYS A 126 35.91 -16.82 2.47
C LYS A 126 35.71 -17.94 1.46
N TYR A 127 36.32 -17.79 0.29
CA TYR A 127 36.26 -18.78 -0.78
C TYR A 127 36.96 -20.02 -0.26
N SER A 128 36.18 -21.06 0.05
CA SER A 128 36.73 -22.40 0.20
C SER A 128 37.43 -22.76 -1.11
N PRO A 129 38.69 -23.23 -1.09
CA PRO A 129 39.42 -23.54 -2.31
C PRO A 129 38.79 -24.74 -3.02
N LEU A 130 37.92 -24.46 -3.99
CA LEU A 130 37.35 -25.38 -4.99
C LEU A 130 38.40 -25.67 -6.09
N ILE A 131 39.59 -26.12 -5.68
CA ILE A 131 40.76 -26.21 -6.56
C ILE A 131 40.74 -27.46 -7.46
N ASP A 132 39.93 -28.49 -7.17
CA ASP A 132 39.99 -29.77 -7.91
C ASP A 132 38.79 -30.09 -8.83
N LEU A 133 37.85 -29.16 -9.03
CA LEU A 133 36.75 -29.40 -9.97
C LEU A 133 37.15 -29.08 -11.41
N SER A 134 36.70 -29.93 -12.34
CA SER A 134 36.70 -29.66 -13.78
C SER A 134 36.05 -28.30 -14.08
N PRO A 135 36.49 -27.55 -15.11
CA PRO A 135 35.86 -26.30 -15.53
C PRO A 135 34.33 -26.40 -15.69
N GLU A 136 33.83 -27.55 -16.14
CA GLU A 136 32.39 -27.82 -16.30
C GLU A 136 31.69 -27.95 -14.94
N ASP A 137 32.29 -28.67 -13.99
CA ASP A 137 31.76 -28.84 -12.63
C ASP A 137 31.78 -27.52 -11.84
N ARG A 138 32.80 -26.66 -12.08
CA ARG A 138 32.85 -25.31 -11.50
C ARG A 138 31.71 -24.44 -12.01
N LEU A 139 31.45 -24.49 -13.31
CA LEU A 139 30.34 -23.74 -13.91
C LEU A 139 28.99 -24.25 -13.39
N ALA A 140 28.83 -25.58 -13.26
CA ALA A 140 27.65 -26.18 -12.67
C ALA A 140 27.47 -25.80 -11.18
N ALA A 141 28.56 -25.76 -10.40
CA ALA A 141 28.51 -25.35 -8.99
C ALA A 141 28.14 -23.87 -8.82
N ILE A 142 28.68 -22.98 -9.67
CA ILE A 142 28.31 -21.55 -9.69
C ILE A 142 26.85 -21.39 -10.11
N LYS A 143 26.38 -22.13 -11.12
CA LYS A 143 24.97 -22.11 -11.52
C LYS A 143 24.06 -22.59 -10.37
N ARG A 144 24.44 -23.66 -9.65
CA ARG A 144 23.68 -24.16 -8.48
C ARG A 144 23.65 -23.19 -7.31
N SER A 145 24.74 -22.47 -7.03
CA SER A 145 24.77 -21.49 -5.93
C SER A 145 23.90 -20.26 -6.18
N GLN A 146 23.59 -19.98 -7.45
CA GLN A 146 22.65 -18.94 -7.86
C GLN A 146 21.19 -19.41 -7.95
N MET A 147 20.89 -20.70 -7.75
CA MET A 147 19.52 -21.21 -7.77
C MET A 147 18.78 -20.83 -6.48
N PRO A 148 17.49 -20.44 -6.56
CA PRO A 148 16.72 -20.14 -5.37
C PRO A 148 16.58 -21.38 -4.47
N ASP A 149 16.92 -21.24 -3.19
CA ASP A 149 16.78 -22.31 -2.20
C ASP A 149 15.31 -22.37 -1.72
N ILE A 150 14.56 -23.34 -2.26
CA ILE A 150 13.14 -23.55 -1.97
C ILE A 150 12.90 -23.80 -0.47
N ASP A 151 13.85 -24.42 0.24
CA ASP A 151 13.67 -24.80 1.64
C ASP A 151 13.75 -23.59 2.58
N LYS A 152 14.32 -22.48 2.10
CA LYS A 152 14.34 -21.20 2.83
C LYS A 152 13.10 -20.33 2.59
N TRP A 153 12.17 -20.77 1.74
CA TRP A 153 10.99 -19.96 1.41
C TRP A 153 9.96 -19.96 2.54
N THR A 154 9.40 -18.78 2.82
CA THR A 154 8.22 -18.69 3.68
C THR A 154 7.05 -19.43 3.04
N THR A 155 6.19 -20.05 3.86
CA THR A 155 4.99 -20.77 3.37
C THR A 155 4.11 -19.88 2.48
N GLN A 156 4.02 -18.58 2.78
CA GLN A 156 3.27 -17.63 1.96
C GLN A 156 3.90 -17.43 0.57
N TYR A 157 5.23 -17.27 0.49
CA TYR A 157 5.94 -17.10 -0.77
C TYR A 157 5.88 -18.37 -1.61
N TYR A 158 6.13 -19.53 -0.99
CA TYR A 158 6.02 -20.84 -1.63
C TYR A 158 4.66 -21.04 -2.29
N ASN A 159 3.57 -20.83 -1.54
CA ASN A 159 2.21 -20.97 -2.07
C ASN A 159 1.89 -19.98 -3.19
N LYS A 160 2.46 -18.76 -3.14
CA LYS A 160 2.32 -17.77 -4.20
C LYS A 160 2.99 -18.25 -5.49
N VAL A 161 4.23 -18.74 -5.39
CA VAL A 161 5.00 -19.26 -6.54
C VAL A 161 4.30 -20.48 -7.15
N VAL A 162 3.94 -21.47 -6.32
CA VAL A 162 3.22 -22.68 -6.77
C VAL A 162 1.94 -22.30 -7.52
N ARG A 163 1.17 -21.35 -7.00
CA ARG A 163 -0.07 -20.89 -7.64
C ARG A 163 0.20 -20.26 -9.00
N ILE A 164 1.14 -19.32 -9.09
CA ILE A 164 1.43 -18.61 -10.33
C ILE A 164 1.97 -19.59 -11.39
N LEU A 165 2.89 -20.47 -11.02
CA LEU A 165 3.44 -21.46 -11.96
C LEU A 165 2.36 -22.46 -12.38
N LYS A 166 1.52 -22.95 -11.45
CA LYS A 166 0.42 -23.85 -11.79
C LYS A 166 -0.59 -23.23 -12.77
N ASP A 167 -0.93 -21.97 -12.56
CA ASP A 167 -1.97 -21.27 -13.33
C ASP A 167 -1.45 -20.75 -14.69
N SER A 168 -0.13 -20.73 -14.93
CA SER A 168 0.43 -19.97 -16.07
C SER A 168 1.61 -20.62 -16.79
N TRP A 169 2.16 -21.75 -16.31
CA TRP A 169 3.37 -22.33 -16.90
C TRP A 169 3.19 -22.75 -18.37
N ASP A 170 2.04 -23.35 -18.71
CA ASP A 170 1.76 -23.83 -20.07
C ASP A 170 1.14 -22.73 -20.97
N ASP A 171 0.50 -21.73 -20.37
CA ASP A 171 -0.29 -20.71 -21.08
C ASP A 171 0.46 -19.37 -21.30
N MET A 172 1.48 -19.06 -20.51
CA MET A 172 2.25 -17.81 -20.61
C MET A 172 3.64 -18.00 -21.21
N ASP A 173 4.13 -16.95 -21.86
CA ASP A 173 5.54 -16.83 -22.22
C ASP A 173 6.41 -16.91 -20.94
N LYS A 174 7.29 -17.91 -20.90
CA LYS A 174 8.17 -18.18 -19.75
C LYS A 174 9.06 -16.98 -19.42
N ASN A 175 9.38 -16.11 -20.37
CA ASN A 175 10.16 -14.89 -20.12
C ASN A 175 9.37 -13.88 -19.28
N VAL A 176 8.07 -13.76 -19.50
CA VAL A 176 7.19 -12.87 -18.71
C VAL A 176 7.06 -13.40 -17.27
N LEU A 177 6.98 -14.72 -17.12
CA LEU A 177 7.02 -15.39 -15.82
C LEU A 177 8.34 -15.11 -15.09
N ALA A 178 9.47 -15.27 -15.78
CA ALA A 178 10.80 -14.99 -15.24
C ALA A 178 10.96 -13.54 -14.75
N GLU A 179 10.49 -12.58 -15.55
CA GLU A 179 10.50 -11.16 -15.19
C GLU A 179 9.67 -10.88 -13.91
N SER A 180 8.51 -11.55 -13.76
CA SER A 180 7.63 -11.36 -12.60
C SER A 180 8.26 -11.75 -11.26
N PHE A 181 9.19 -12.72 -11.27
CA PHE A 181 9.92 -13.17 -10.10
C PHE A 181 11.33 -12.58 -9.98
N LYS A 182 11.77 -11.81 -10.99
CA LYS A 182 13.16 -11.38 -11.15
C LYS A 182 14.13 -12.57 -11.18
N TRP A 183 13.72 -13.64 -11.86
CA TRP A 183 14.51 -14.84 -12.08
C TRP A 183 14.99 -14.91 -13.52
N THR A 184 16.02 -15.70 -13.76
CA THR A 184 16.38 -16.13 -15.12
C THR A 184 15.41 -17.23 -15.58
N LEU A 185 15.33 -17.43 -16.88
CA LEU A 185 14.52 -18.53 -17.45
C LEU A 185 14.97 -19.89 -16.89
N GLU A 186 16.29 -20.13 -16.80
CA GLU A 186 16.86 -21.35 -16.21
C GLU A 186 16.42 -21.55 -14.75
N GLN A 187 16.38 -20.48 -13.95
CA GLN A 187 15.90 -20.55 -12.56
C GLN A 187 14.41 -20.88 -12.50
N CYS A 188 13.59 -20.28 -13.36
CA CYS A 188 12.16 -20.59 -13.44
C CYS A 188 11.92 -22.08 -13.77
N GLU A 189 12.65 -22.63 -14.75
CA GLU A 189 12.53 -24.03 -15.14
C GLU A 189 13.01 -24.97 -14.04
N PHE A 190 14.13 -24.67 -13.39
CA PHE A 190 14.61 -25.43 -12.24
C PHE A 190 13.58 -25.49 -11.11
N ILE A 191 13.01 -24.34 -10.74
CA ILE A 191 11.99 -24.26 -9.69
C ILE A 191 10.73 -25.04 -10.07
N TYR A 192 10.28 -24.92 -11.32
CA TYR A 192 9.11 -25.66 -11.80
C TYR A 192 9.31 -27.18 -11.67
N GLU A 193 10.45 -27.69 -12.14
CA GLU A 193 10.77 -29.11 -12.05
C GLU A 193 10.93 -29.58 -10.60
N GLU A 194 11.54 -28.79 -9.72
CA GLU A 194 11.62 -29.13 -8.29
C GLU A 194 10.24 -29.14 -7.61
N LEU A 195 9.37 -28.19 -7.92
CA LEU A 195 7.99 -28.17 -7.39
C LEU A 195 7.16 -29.35 -7.92
N LYS A 196 7.39 -29.75 -9.18
CA LYS A 196 6.77 -30.93 -9.78
C LYS A 196 7.22 -32.21 -9.08
N LYS A 197 8.52 -32.39 -8.82
CA LYS A 197 9.06 -33.54 -8.05
C LYS A 197 8.49 -33.62 -6.64
N ARG A 198 8.21 -32.48 -6.00
CA ARG A 198 7.60 -32.40 -4.67
C ARG A 198 6.07 -32.60 -4.66
N ASN A 199 5.45 -32.90 -5.80
CA ASN A 199 3.99 -32.97 -5.97
C ASN A 199 3.26 -31.70 -5.46
N ALA A 200 3.91 -30.54 -5.57
CA ALA A 200 3.36 -29.28 -5.04
C ALA A 200 2.09 -28.83 -5.79
N PHE A 201 1.96 -29.24 -7.05
CA PHE A 201 0.83 -28.88 -7.91
C PHE A 201 -0.42 -29.72 -7.63
N ASP A 202 -0.29 -30.93 -7.09
CA ASP A 202 -1.42 -31.84 -6.86
C ASP A 202 -2.07 -31.66 -5.49
N GLN A 203 -1.46 -30.87 -4.60
CA GLN A 203 -2.07 -30.60 -3.30
C GLN A 203 -3.42 -29.89 -3.51
N PRO A 204 -4.53 -30.43 -2.97
CA PRO A 204 -5.83 -29.78 -3.05
C PRO A 204 -5.72 -28.47 -2.28
N GLN A 205 -5.53 -27.37 -3.00
CA GLN A 205 -5.57 -26.06 -2.39
C GLN A 205 -6.94 -25.95 -1.73
N LYS A 206 -6.96 -25.93 -0.39
CA LYS A 206 -8.15 -25.56 0.37
C LYS A 206 -8.49 -24.15 -0.11
N ARG A 207 -9.34 -24.06 -1.12
CA ARG A 207 -9.85 -22.82 -1.71
C ARG A 207 -10.61 -22.13 -0.59
N ARG A 208 -9.90 -21.38 0.24
CA ARG A 208 -10.48 -20.22 0.92
C ARG A 208 -10.92 -19.34 -0.23
N ARG A 209 -12.20 -19.49 -0.64
CA ARG A 209 -12.89 -18.60 -1.57
C ARG A 209 -12.77 -17.21 -0.97
N LYS A 210 -11.68 -16.50 -1.26
CA LYS A 210 -11.66 -15.05 -1.17
C LYS A 210 -12.61 -14.63 -2.28
N SER A 211 -13.87 -14.39 -1.92
CA SER A 211 -14.81 -13.69 -2.77
C SER A 211 -14.04 -12.51 -3.35
N LYS A 212 -13.89 -12.45 -4.69
CA LYS A 212 -13.52 -11.20 -5.33
C LYS A 212 -14.53 -10.19 -4.83
N GLU A 213 -14.09 -9.22 -4.03
CA GLU A 213 -14.87 -8.05 -3.70
C GLU A 213 -15.19 -7.38 -5.04
N LYS A 214 -16.34 -7.75 -5.61
CA LYS A 214 -16.96 -6.96 -6.65
C LYS A 214 -17.13 -5.60 -5.98
N ARG A 215 -16.45 -4.57 -6.50
CA ARG A 215 -16.78 -3.19 -6.18
C ARG A 215 -18.18 -2.96 -6.71
N THR A 216 -19.18 -3.35 -5.93
CA THR A 216 -20.58 -3.10 -6.19
C THR A 216 -20.73 -1.59 -6.15
N PHE A 217 -21.07 -1.01 -7.28
CA PHE A 217 -21.50 0.37 -7.36
C PHE A 217 -22.62 0.58 -6.35
N THR A 218 -22.32 1.28 -5.26
CA THR A 218 -23.21 1.35 -4.10
C THR A 218 -24.24 2.44 -4.23
N GLY A 219 -23.98 3.52 -4.97
CA GLY A 219 -25.02 4.47 -5.32
C GLY A 219 -24.53 5.71 -6.07
N ILE A 220 -25.48 6.42 -6.66
CA ILE A 220 -25.31 7.72 -7.31
C ILE A 220 -25.86 8.79 -6.37
N MET A 221 -25.09 9.85 -6.16
CA MET A 221 -25.61 11.09 -5.56
C MET A 221 -25.79 12.14 -6.66
N PHE A 222 -26.90 12.85 -6.63
CA PHE A 222 -27.12 14.02 -7.46
C PHE A 222 -27.84 15.10 -6.67
N ILE A 223 -27.65 16.36 -7.05
CA ILE A 223 -28.27 17.51 -6.39
C ILE A 223 -29.39 18.01 -7.30
N LYS A 224 -30.61 18.10 -6.77
CA LYS A 224 -31.77 18.66 -7.47
C LYS A 224 -32.44 19.67 -6.53
N ASP A 225 -32.66 20.89 -7.02
CA ASP A 225 -33.31 21.98 -6.25
C ASP A 225 -32.61 22.31 -4.91
N GLY A 226 -31.27 22.16 -4.87
CA GLY A 226 -30.48 22.36 -3.65
C GLY A 226 -30.56 21.20 -2.65
N ILE A 227 -31.30 20.14 -2.96
CA ILE A 227 -31.47 18.95 -2.14
C ILE A 227 -30.62 17.82 -2.73
N THR A 228 -29.78 17.19 -1.90
CA THR A 228 -28.98 16.02 -2.30
C THR A 228 -29.84 14.77 -2.28
N HIS A 229 -30.01 14.14 -3.44
CA HIS A 229 -30.69 12.87 -3.60
C HIS A 229 -29.66 11.76 -3.81
N ARG A 230 -29.90 10.61 -3.17
CA ARG A 230 -29.05 9.43 -3.29
C ARG A 230 -29.87 8.24 -3.75
N ILE A 231 -29.44 7.59 -4.83
CA ILE A 231 -30.03 6.35 -5.34
C ILE A 231 -29.00 5.24 -5.22
N GLY A 232 -29.25 4.28 -4.32
CA GLY A 232 -28.40 3.11 -4.09
C GLY A 232 -28.29 2.72 -2.60
N GLN A 233 -27.50 1.68 -2.31
CA GLN A 233 -27.12 1.32 -0.95
C GLN A 233 -26.37 2.48 -0.24
N PRO A 234 -26.75 2.81 0.99
CA PRO A 234 -26.06 3.84 1.77
C PRO A 234 -24.65 3.33 2.13
N LEU A 235 -23.63 3.81 1.42
CA LEU A 235 -22.27 3.89 1.98
C LEU A 235 -22.20 5.13 2.85
N PHE A 236 -21.84 4.93 4.11
CA PHE A 236 -21.39 5.91 5.09
C PHE A 236 -21.05 7.29 4.49
N ASP A 237 -21.97 8.25 4.64
CA ASP A 237 -21.75 9.62 4.18
C ASP A 237 -21.06 10.40 5.32
N PRO A 238 -19.98 11.16 5.08
CA PRO A 238 -19.44 12.11 6.05
C PRO A 238 -20.51 13.04 6.64
N ILE A 239 -21.60 13.30 5.91
CA ILE A 239 -22.75 14.07 6.41
C ILE A 239 -23.48 13.34 7.53
N ASP A 240 -23.58 12.00 7.50
CA ASP A 240 -24.21 11.22 8.58
C ASP A 240 -23.46 11.39 9.91
N GLN A 241 -22.13 11.62 9.84
CA GLN A 241 -21.37 11.95 11.04
C GLN A 241 -21.83 13.28 11.66
N THR A 242 -22.35 14.25 10.90
CA THR A 242 -22.84 15.55 11.43
C THR A 242 -24.10 15.41 12.27
N GLN A 243 -24.86 14.34 12.07
CA GLN A 243 -26.04 14.07 12.86
C GLN A 243 -25.75 13.15 14.06
N ASN A 244 -24.53 12.63 14.21
CA ASN A 244 -24.16 11.79 15.34
C ASN A 244 -23.93 12.64 16.60
N PRO A 245 -24.77 12.52 17.66
CA PRO A 245 -24.59 13.27 18.90
C PRO A 245 -23.46 12.73 19.79
N LEU A 246 -22.93 11.52 19.51
CA LEU A 246 -21.92 10.82 20.30
C LEU A 246 -20.55 10.78 19.59
N ARG A 247 -20.15 11.89 18.97
CA ARG A 247 -18.83 12.00 18.31
C ARG A 247 -17.70 11.81 19.32
N GLY A 248 -16.71 11.01 18.95
CA GLY A 248 -15.55 10.71 19.80
C GLY A 248 -15.76 9.56 20.81
N TYR A 249 -16.99 9.08 20.98
CA TYR A 249 -17.27 7.90 21.79
C TYR A 249 -17.16 6.63 20.96
N CYS A 250 -16.74 5.53 21.60
CA CYS A 250 -16.69 4.21 20.99
C CYS A 250 -17.83 3.32 21.46
N ASP A 251 -18.29 2.45 20.56
CA ASP A 251 -19.20 1.36 20.87
C ASP A 251 -18.54 0.43 21.91
N PRO A 252 -19.18 0.18 23.07
CA PRO A 252 -18.60 -0.59 24.17
C PRO A 252 -18.35 -2.08 23.87
N LEU A 253 -18.93 -2.64 22.81
CA LEU A 253 -18.70 -4.04 22.42
C LEU A 253 -17.60 -4.19 21.39
N THR A 254 -17.47 -3.25 20.45
CA THR A 254 -16.50 -3.33 19.36
C THR A 254 -15.27 -2.45 19.59
N ASN A 255 -15.34 -1.51 20.55
CA ASN A 255 -14.36 -0.44 20.77
C ASN A 255 -14.08 0.42 19.52
N LEU A 256 -15.00 0.43 18.55
CA LEU A 256 -14.93 1.28 17.37
C LEU A 256 -15.73 2.58 17.59
N PRO A 257 -15.32 3.72 17.02
CA PRO A 257 -16.07 4.97 17.12
C PRO A 257 -17.52 4.80 16.65
N PHE A 258 -18.46 5.44 17.33
CA PHE A 258 -19.85 5.49 16.87
C PHE A 258 -19.95 6.19 15.51
N HIS A 259 -20.66 5.56 14.60
CA HIS A 259 -20.94 6.04 13.26
C HIS A 259 -22.41 6.40 13.12
N ARG A 260 -23.29 5.48 13.55
CA ARG A 260 -24.74 5.67 13.62
C ARG A 260 -25.23 5.06 14.94
N PRO A 261 -25.12 5.79 16.05
CA PRO A 261 -25.55 5.27 17.35
C PRO A 261 -27.07 5.05 17.34
N MET A 262 -27.50 3.89 17.82
CA MET A 262 -28.91 3.58 18.03
C MET A 262 -29.15 3.18 19.49
N ILE A 263 -30.24 3.68 20.07
CA ILE A 263 -30.68 3.33 21.41
C ILE A 263 -31.81 2.29 21.35
N CYS A 264 -31.74 1.28 22.19
CA CYS A 264 -32.84 0.33 22.38
C CYS A 264 -33.85 0.81 23.45
N PRO A 265 -35.05 0.22 23.55
CA PRO A 265 -36.05 0.59 24.55
C PRO A 265 -35.57 0.47 26.01
N TYR A 266 -34.55 -0.36 26.25
CA TYR A 266 -33.95 -0.57 27.57
C TYR A 266 -32.85 0.45 27.92
N GLY A 267 -32.55 1.39 27.02
CA GLY A 267 -31.60 2.48 27.26
C GLY A 267 -30.14 2.14 26.94
N TYR A 268 -29.86 1.06 26.23
CA TYR A 268 -28.49 0.74 25.80
C TYR A 268 -28.24 1.28 24.39
N VAL A 269 -27.07 1.91 24.20
CA VAL A 269 -26.63 2.47 22.93
C VAL A 269 -25.52 1.61 22.34
N LEU A 270 -25.70 1.18 21.09
CA LEU A 270 -24.68 0.51 20.28
C LEU A 270 -24.72 1.09 18.87
N ASP A 271 -23.67 0.85 18.09
CA ASP A 271 -23.64 1.26 16.70
C ASP A 271 -24.61 0.40 15.87
N TYR A 272 -25.16 0.97 14.80
CA TYR A 272 -26.05 0.27 13.88
C TYR A 272 -25.51 -1.09 13.44
N ASP A 273 -24.23 -1.17 13.06
CA ASP A 273 -23.62 -2.42 12.59
C ASP A 273 -23.49 -3.44 13.74
N THR A 274 -23.23 -2.97 14.96
CA THR A 274 -23.20 -3.81 16.15
C THR A 274 -24.59 -4.39 16.43
N TRP A 275 -25.64 -3.57 16.39
CA TRP A 275 -27.02 -4.03 16.57
C TRP A 275 -27.42 -5.06 15.52
N ARG A 276 -27.12 -4.77 14.24
CA ARG A 276 -27.41 -5.67 13.12
C ARG A 276 -26.75 -7.04 13.29
N ASN A 277 -25.52 -7.08 13.77
CA ASN A 277 -24.80 -8.32 14.04
C ASN A 277 -25.37 -9.06 15.27
N ARG A 278 -25.78 -8.34 16.31
CA ARG A 278 -26.32 -8.94 17.54
C ARG A 278 -27.73 -9.48 17.40
N LEU A 279 -28.58 -8.84 16.60
CA LEU A 279 -29.96 -9.28 16.37
C LEU A 279 -30.07 -10.66 15.71
N GLN A 280 -29.00 -11.16 15.07
CA GLN A 280 -28.94 -12.53 14.56
C GLN A 280 -29.09 -13.59 15.67
N TYR A 281 -28.82 -13.23 16.93
CA TYR A 281 -28.92 -14.12 18.09
C TYR A 281 -30.23 -13.95 18.87
N HIS A 282 -31.11 -13.03 18.46
CA HIS A 282 -32.39 -12.71 19.12
C HIS A 282 -32.33 -12.37 20.62
N LEU A 283 -31.15 -12.00 21.14
CA LEU A 283 -30.93 -11.69 22.55
C LEU A 283 -30.27 -10.32 22.71
N HIS A 284 -30.73 -9.56 23.70
CA HIS A 284 -30.12 -8.29 24.08
C HIS A 284 -28.72 -8.52 24.68
N PRO A 285 -27.67 -7.80 24.22
CA PRO A 285 -26.29 -8.11 24.57
C PRO A 285 -25.95 -7.96 26.07
N TYR A 286 -26.68 -7.11 26.80
CA TYR A 286 -26.43 -6.85 28.22
C TYR A 286 -27.41 -7.54 29.16
N GLN A 287 -28.62 -7.81 28.70
CA GLN A 287 -29.73 -8.22 29.57
C GLN A 287 -30.20 -9.65 29.28
N GLN A 288 -29.73 -10.25 28.19
CA GLN A 288 -30.13 -11.59 27.74
C GLN A 288 -31.64 -11.77 27.60
N VAL A 289 -32.39 -10.67 27.48
CA VAL A 289 -33.83 -10.68 27.17
C VAL A 289 -34.03 -10.80 25.66
N PRO A 290 -35.12 -11.44 25.20
CA PRO A 290 -35.45 -11.50 23.79
C PRO A 290 -35.53 -10.08 23.18
N PHE A 291 -34.80 -9.89 22.09
CA PHE A 291 -34.78 -8.62 21.37
C PHE A 291 -34.77 -8.92 19.87
N THR A 292 -35.89 -8.64 19.21
CA THR A 292 -36.25 -9.35 17.97
C THR A 292 -36.15 -8.51 16.70
N THR A 293 -36.26 -7.18 16.74
CA THR A 293 -36.35 -6.38 15.51
C THR A 293 -35.55 -5.08 15.55
N MET A 294 -34.86 -4.78 14.44
CA MET A 294 -34.20 -3.48 14.22
C MET A 294 -35.18 -2.30 14.32
N GLN A 295 -36.46 -2.53 14.01
CA GLN A 295 -37.50 -1.49 14.03
C GLN A 295 -37.78 -0.93 15.44
N SER A 296 -37.45 -1.70 16.48
CA SER A 296 -37.58 -1.26 17.88
C SER A 296 -36.44 -0.37 18.36
N LEU A 297 -35.39 -0.20 17.55
CA LEU A 297 -34.27 0.69 17.83
C LEU A 297 -34.56 2.09 17.29
N THR A 298 -34.14 3.10 18.04
CA THR A 298 -34.23 4.50 17.62
C THR A 298 -32.84 5.01 17.28
N ASP A 299 -32.69 5.57 16.07
CA ASP A 299 -31.47 6.29 15.70
C ASP A 299 -31.28 7.52 16.61
N LEU A 300 -30.12 7.65 17.23
CA LEU A 300 -29.76 8.85 17.97
C LEU A 300 -29.18 9.88 16.99
N THR A 301 -29.85 11.02 16.91
CA THR A 301 -29.48 12.17 16.10
C THR A 301 -29.31 13.39 17.00
N VAL A 302 -28.62 14.43 16.54
CA VAL A 302 -28.52 15.71 17.28
C VAL A 302 -29.89 16.26 17.67
N LYS A 303 -30.93 16.06 16.84
CA LYS A 303 -32.28 16.60 17.09
C LYS A 303 -33.05 15.91 18.21
N ASN A 304 -32.86 14.60 18.39
CA ASN A 304 -33.60 13.82 19.40
C ASN A 304 -32.73 13.45 20.60
N TYR A 305 -31.42 13.71 20.57
CA TYR A 305 -30.49 13.29 21.62
C TYR A 305 -30.92 13.75 23.02
N ASP A 306 -31.39 14.98 23.15
CA ASP A 306 -31.84 15.53 24.45
C ASP A 306 -33.00 14.75 25.08
N GLU A 307 -33.85 14.09 24.29
CA GLU A 307 -34.95 13.25 24.80
C GLU A 307 -34.46 11.91 25.39
N TYR A 308 -33.31 11.45 24.90
CA TYR A 308 -32.77 10.13 25.22
C TYR A 308 -31.54 10.16 26.13
N LYS A 309 -30.84 11.29 26.26
CA LYS A 309 -29.57 11.39 26.99
C LYS A 309 -29.64 10.83 28.41
N ASP A 310 -30.73 11.10 29.12
CA ASP A 310 -30.94 10.65 30.51
C ASP A 310 -31.36 9.16 30.61
N LYS A 311 -31.74 8.56 29.48
CA LYS A 311 -32.14 7.15 29.39
C LYS A 311 -30.95 6.24 29.06
N ILE A 312 -29.80 6.79 28.65
CA ILE A 312 -28.64 6.02 28.21
C ILE A 312 -27.91 5.40 29.42
N ARG A 313 -27.81 4.07 29.44
CA ARG A 313 -27.28 3.30 30.59
C ARG A 313 -25.83 2.91 30.47
N ASN A 314 -25.29 2.80 29.26
CA ASN A 314 -23.97 2.21 28.99
C ASN A 314 -22.91 3.19 28.50
N ALA A 315 -23.17 4.50 28.60
CA ALA A 315 -22.19 5.53 28.27
C ALA A 315 -21.98 6.45 29.48
N PRO A 316 -20.77 6.45 30.09
CA PRO A 316 -20.44 7.39 31.15
C PRO A 316 -20.10 8.75 30.52
N PHE A 317 -21.12 9.51 30.11
CA PHE A 317 -20.93 10.83 29.51
C PHE A 317 -20.25 11.84 30.46
N SER A 318 -20.32 11.58 31.77
CA SER A 318 -19.66 12.40 32.80
C SER A 318 -18.13 12.43 32.70
N LYS A 319 -17.49 11.52 31.96
CA LYS A 319 -16.02 11.49 31.81
C LYS A 319 -15.47 12.37 30.69
N TYR A 320 -16.31 13.02 29.90
CA TYR A 320 -15.91 13.64 28.63
C TYR A 320 -16.57 15.00 28.34
N ILE A 321 -17.25 15.59 29.34
CA ILE A 321 -17.67 16.99 29.29
C ILE A 321 -16.51 17.80 29.92
N GLU A 322 -15.54 18.18 29.09
CA GLU A 322 -14.60 19.29 29.35
C GLU A 322 -14.79 20.37 28.29
#